data_AF-A0AAW1IAP9-F1
#
_entry.id   AF-A0AAW1IAP9-F1
#
_cell.length_a   1.000
_cell.length_b   1.000
_cell.length_c   1.000
_cell.angle_alpha   90.00
_cell.angle_beta   90.00
_cell.angle_gamma   90.00
#
_symmetry.space_group_name_H-M   'P 1'
#
loop_
_entity.id
_entity.type
_entity.pdbx_description
1 polymer ?
#
loop_
_entity_poly.entity_id
_entity_poly.type
_entity_poly.pdbx_seq_one_letter_code
_entity_poly.pdbx_strand_id
1 'polypeptide(L)'
;MEIGEGNDIDSKWEKIENAIKVATRKHLSKHARRSGKEWLDQECRKEIEKRKILRHKLLQSGKEADKINYQEQRRKTKKLCREKKRAATENKIKAIEGKYKNKEIRNFYRDVKEMRKGYQARTVHYKNKEGRK
;
A
#
# COMPACT_ATOMS: atom_id res chain seq x y z
N MET A 1 37.83 -28.18 -27.98
CA MET A 1 37.46 -28.38 -26.56
C MET A 1 37.10 -27.01 -26.02
N GLU A 2 35.83 -26.63 -26.11
CA GLU A 2 35.36 -25.38 -25.54
C GLU A 2 34.01 -25.59 -24.88
N ILE A 3 33.74 -24.71 -23.91
CA ILE A 3 32.51 -24.47 -23.16
C ILE A 3 32.39 -25.24 -21.84
N GLY A 4 32.94 -24.64 -20.78
CA GLY A 4 32.78 -25.08 -19.39
C GLY A 4 32.65 -23.97 -18.35
N GLU A 5 32.42 -22.71 -18.73
CA GLU A 5 32.42 -21.57 -17.78
C GLU A 5 31.02 -20.98 -17.49
N GLY A 6 29.99 -21.35 -18.25
CA GLY A 6 28.62 -20.81 -18.08
C GLY A 6 27.91 -21.27 -16.80
N ASN A 7 28.19 -22.50 -16.32
CA ASN A 7 27.53 -23.06 -15.14
C ASN A 7 27.99 -22.42 -13.81
N ASP A 8 29.18 -21.81 -13.78
CA ASP A 8 29.77 -21.29 -12.54
C ASP A 8 29.22 -19.90 -12.17
N ILE A 9 29.03 -19.03 -13.16
CA ILE A 9 28.51 -17.68 -12.93
C ILE A 9 27.05 -17.73 -12.49
N ASP A 10 26.21 -18.52 -13.16
CA ASP A 10 24.80 -18.67 -12.81
C ASP A 10 24.63 -19.31 -11.42
N SER A 11 25.47 -20.30 -11.07
CA SER A 11 25.48 -20.89 -9.73
C SER A 11 25.90 -19.88 -8.65
N LYS A 12 26.88 -19.01 -8.94
CA LYS A 12 27.28 -17.93 -8.04
C LYS A 12 26.16 -16.92 -7.83
N TRP A 13 25.44 -16.53 -8.88
CA TRP A 13 24.29 -15.63 -8.78
C TRP A 13 23.16 -16.24 -7.96
N GLU A 14 22.87 -17.53 -8.16
CA GLU A 14 21.83 -18.23 -7.40
C GLU A 14 22.18 -18.30 -5.90
N LYS A 15 23.45 -18.54 -5.56
CA LYS A 15 23.93 -18.51 -4.17
C LYS A 15 23.77 -17.14 -3.53
N ILE A 16 24.12 -16.07 -4.24
CA ILE A 16 23.96 -14.68 -3.75
C ILE A 16 22.48 -14.36 -3.56
N GLU A 17 21.63 -14.69 -4.53
CA GLU A 17 20.20 -14.45 -4.44
C GLU A 17 19.58 -15.19 -3.25
N ASN A 18 19.96 -16.45 -3.04
CA ASN A 18 19.50 -17.25 -1.91
C ASN A 18 20.00 -16.69 -0.56
N ALA A 19 21.26 -16.28 -0.47
CA ALA A 19 21.79 -15.64 0.74
C ALA A 19 21.01 -14.37 1.10
N ILE A 20 20.71 -13.52 0.11
CA ILE A 20 19.90 -12.31 0.29
C ILE A 20 18.48 -12.67 0.72
N LYS A 21 17.82 -13.63 0.06
CA LYS A 21 16.47 -14.09 0.42
C LYS A 21 16.42 -14.61 1.86
N VAL A 22 17.40 -15.39 2.29
CA VAL A 22 17.49 -15.96 3.66
C VAL A 22 17.73 -14.85 4.68
N ALA A 23 18.72 -13.99 4.46
CA ALA A 23 19.01 -12.87 5.35
C ALA A 23 17.79 -11.94 5.48
N THR A 24 17.12 -11.66 4.37
CA THR A 24 15.91 -10.84 4.35
C THR A 24 14.78 -11.51 5.14
N ARG A 25 14.52 -12.81 4.97
CA ARG A 25 13.49 -13.50 5.77
C ARG A 25 13.82 -13.54 7.26
N LYS A 26 15.10 -13.70 7.60
CA LYS A 26 15.59 -13.83 8.98
C LYS A 26 15.57 -12.50 9.75
N HIS A 27 15.99 -11.42 9.12
CA HIS A 27 16.13 -10.11 9.77
C HIS A 27 14.99 -9.14 9.45
N LEU A 28 14.39 -9.26 8.28
CA LEU A 28 13.24 -8.46 7.85
C LEU A 28 11.99 -9.30 8.03
N SER A 29 11.45 -9.34 9.25
CA SER A 29 10.14 -9.98 9.45
C SER A 29 9.14 -9.32 8.49
N LYS A 30 8.48 -10.11 7.64
CA LYS A 30 7.30 -9.66 6.89
C LYS A 30 6.18 -9.43 7.90
N HIS A 31 6.22 -8.32 8.63
CA HIS A 31 5.01 -7.80 9.21
C HIS A 31 4.07 -7.55 8.03
N ALA A 32 3.06 -8.40 7.88
CA ALA A 32 1.93 -8.08 7.03
C ALA A 32 1.45 -6.72 7.53
N ARG A 33 1.81 -5.64 6.82
CA ARG A 33 1.23 -4.32 7.05
C ARG A 33 -0.26 -4.60 7.08
N ARG A 34 -0.93 -4.35 8.22
CA ARG A 34 -2.37 -4.60 8.38
C ARG A 34 -3.06 -4.13 7.11
N SER A 35 -3.43 -5.13 6.33
CA SER A 35 -3.69 -4.95 4.92
C SER A 35 -5.15 -4.56 4.80
N GLY A 36 -5.37 -3.43 4.15
CA GLY A 36 -6.69 -3.00 3.76
C GLY A 36 -7.11 -1.82 4.59
N LYS A 37 -6.91 -0.63 4.01
CA LYS A 37 -7.96 0.38 4.16
C LYS A 37 -9.29 -0.35 3.91
N GLU A 38 -10.17 -0.38 4.89
CA GLU A 38 -11.42 -1.15 4.85
C GLU A 38 -12.27 -0.88 3.60
N TRP A 39 -12.12 0.31 3.02
CA TRP A 39 -12.76 0.73 1.77
C TRP A 39 -12.13 0.19 0.48
N LEU A 40 -10.95 -0.44 0.54
CA LEU A 40 -10.19 -0.89 -0.62
C LEU A 40 -10.61 -2.31 -1.03
N ASP A 41 -11.81 -2.37 -1.60
CA ASP A 41 -12.44 -3.56 -2.15
C ASP A 41 -11.63 -4.18 -3.29
N GLN A 42 -11.93 -5.44 -3.62
CA GLN A 42 -11.34 -6.14 -4.77
C GLN A 42 -11.58 -5.36 -6.08
N GLU A 43 -12.73 -4.72 -6.23
CA GLU A 43 -13.07 -3.88 -7.37
C GLU A 43 -12.09 -2.71 -7.53
N CYS A 44 -11.82 -1.97 -6.44
CA CYS A 44 -10.81 -0.91 -6.44
C CYS A 44 -9.44 -1.45 -6.84
N ARG A 45 -9.06 -2.63 -6.36
CA ARG A 45 -7.75 -3.24 -6.69
C ARG A 45 -7.66 -3.59 -8.17
N LYS A 46 -8.72 -4.18 -8.76
CA LYS A 46 -8.78 -4.50 -10.19
C LYS A 46 -8.60 -3.23 -11.04
N GLU A 47 -9.31 -2.16 -10.71
CA GLU A 47 -9.22 -0.90 -11.47
C GLU A 47 -7.86 -0.20 -11.30
N ILE A 48 -7.25 -0.30 -10.12
CA ILE A 48 -5.88 0.18 -9.87
C ILE A 48 -4.86 -0.60 -10.72
N GLU A 49 -5.00 -1.92 -10.83
CA GLU A 49 -4.09 -2.74 -11.62
C GLU A 49 -4.25 -2.46 -13.12
N LYS A 50 -5.49 -2.32 -13.62
CA LYS A 50 -5.74 -1.86 -15.00
C LYS A 50 -5.07 -0.53 -15.29
N ARG A 51 -5.18 0.44 -14.38
CA ARG A 51 -4.51 1.74 -14.50
C ARG A 51 -2.99 1.60 -14.54
N LYS A 52 -2.42 0.67 -13.77
CA LYS A 52 -0.97 0.40 -13.74
C LYS A 52 -0.49 -0.22 -15.06
N ILE A 53 -1.23 -1.19 -15.60
CA ILE A 53 -0.94 -1.79 -16.91
C ILE A 53 -0.95 -0.72 -18.02
N LEU A 54 -1.98 0.12 -18.06
CA LEU A 54 -2.05 1.21 -19.05
C LEU A 54 -0.94 2.26 -18.86
N ARG A 55 -0.54 2.53 -17.61
CA ARG A 55 0.61 3.41 -17.33
C ARG A 55 1.89 2.81 -17.90
N HIS A 56 2.13 1.51 -17.70
CA HIS A 56 3.30 0.84 -18.28
C HIS A 56 3.27 0.89 -19.80
N LYS A 57 2.12 0.61 -20.42
CA LYS A 57 1.94 0.69 -21.87
C LYS A 57 2.26 2.10 -22.41
N LEU A 58 1.74 3.13 -21.76
CA LEU A 58 2.02 4.52 -22.11
C LEU A 58 3.51 4.86 -22.02
N LEU A 59 4.20 4.39 -20.98
CA LEU A 59 5.64 4.61 -20.80
C LEU A 59 6.48 3.90 -21.86
N GLN A 60 6.01 2.78 -22.39
CA GLN A 60 6.70 2.02 -23.45
C GLN A 60 6.45 2.60 -24.84
N SER A 61 5.21 2.95 -25.17
CA SER A 61 4.82 3.33 -26.53
C SER A 61 4.94 4.83 -26.82
N GLY A 62 4.67 5.69 -25.82
CA GLY A 62 4.58 7.14 -25.99
C GLY A 62 3.42 7.64 -26.87
N LYS A 63 2.48 6.77 -27.29
CA LYS A 63 1.41 7.12 -28.23
C LYS A 63 0.31 7.96 -27.57
N GLU A 64 -0.26 8.91 -28.31
CA GLU A 64 -1.36 9.77 -27.80
C GLU A 64 -2.62 8.94 -27.47
N ALA A 65 -2.92 7.90 -28.24
CA ALA A 65 -4.03 6.98 -27.94
C ALA A 65 -3.86 6.28 -26.57
N ASP A 66 -2.64 5.85 -26.23
CA ASP A 66 -2.36 5.23 -24.93
C ASP A 66 -2.43 6.27 -23.79
N LYS A 67 -2.13 7.54 -24.07
CA LYS A 67 -2.29 8.64 -23.12
C LYS A 67 -3.76 8.91 -22.82
N ILE A 68 -4.63 8.96 -23.84
CA ILE A 68 -6.09 9.11 -23.67
C ILE A 68 -6.64 7.95 -22.84
N ASN A 69 -6.33 6.71 -23.22
CA ASN A 69 -6.76 5.51 -22.49
C ASN A 69 -6.34 5.52 -21.01
N TYR A 70 -5.07 5.87 -20.73
CA TYR A 70 -4.59 5.99 -19.37
C TYR A 70 -5.30 7.11 -18.59
N GLN A 71 -5.54 8.27 -19.21
CA GLN A 71 -6.23 9.38 -18.55
C GLN A 71 -7.67 9.04 -18.18
N GLU A 72 -8.42 8.40 -19.09
CA GLU A 72 -9.77 7.93 -18.82
C GLU A 72 -9.79 6.92 -17.69
N GLN A 73 -8.92 5.90 -17.75
CA GLN A 73 -8.83 4.90 -16.70
C GLN A 73 -8.44 5.53 -15.35
N ARG A 74 -7.50 6.49 -15.35
CA ARG A 74 -7.11 7.22 -14.15
C ARG A 74 -8.29 7.97 -13.53
N ARG A 75 -9.14 8.61 -14.34
CA ARG A 75 -10.36 9.31 -13.87
C ARG A 75 -11.36 8.31 -13.29
N LYS A 76 -11.65 7.21 -14.00
CA LYS A 76 -12.54 6.12 -13.55
C LYS A 76 -12.08 5.53 -12.22
N THR A 77 -10.82 5.09 -12.11
CA THR A 77 -10.26 4.53 -10.87
C THR A 77 -10.30 5.54 -9.72
N LYS A 78 -9.98 6.82 -9.97
CA LYS A 78 -10.00 7.86 -8.92
C LYS A 78 -11.42 8.09 -8.41
N LYS A 79 -12.41 8.13 -9.30
CA LYS A 79 -13.83 8.29 -8.94
C LYS A 79 -14.30 7.13 -8.06
N LEU A 80 -14.12 5.89 -8.54
CA LEU A 80 -14.50 4.67 -7.81
C LEU A 80 -13.87 4.62 -6.41
N CYS A 81 -12.55 4.81 -6.32
CA CYS A 81 -11.85 4.77 -5.03
C CYS A 81 -12.35 5.87 -4.07
N ARG A 82 -12.70 7.06 -4.59
CA ARG A 82 -13.21 8.17 -3.78
C ARG A 82 -14.61 7.85 -3.25
N GLU A 83 -15.47 7.28 -4.08
CA GLU A 83 -16.84 6.89 -3.71
C GLU A 83 -16.82 5.79 -2.65
N LYS A 84 -16.06 4.71 -2.87
CA LYS A 84 -15.90 3.63 -1.89
C LYS A 84 -15.32 4.13 -0.56
N LYS A 85 -14.30 5.01 -0.63
CA LYS A 85 -13.75 5.64 0.57
C LYS A 85 -14.80 6.46 1.32
N ARG A 86 -15.63 7.24 0.62
CA ARG A 86 -16.70 8.03 1.24
C ARG A 86 -17.74 7.13 1.90
N ALA A 87 -18.22 6.10 1.20
CA ALA A 87 -19.19 5.15 1.72
C ALA A 87 -18.69 4.44 3.00
N ALA A 88 -17.42 4.02 3.02
CA ALA A 88 -16.84 3.42 4.22
C ALA A 88 -16.72 4.41 5.39
N THR A 89 -16.34 5.67 5.12
CA THR A 89 -16.32 6.71 6.17
C THR A 89 -17.71 6.97 6.71
N GLU A 90 -18.72 7.06 5.85
CA GLU A 90 -20.12 7.24 6.22
C GLU A 90 -20.60 6.09 7.12
N ASN A 91 -20.33 4.85 6.73
CA ASN A 91 -20.67 3.67 7.55
C ASN A 91 -19.99 3.69 8.91
N LYS A 92 -18.73 4.19 9.00
CA LYS A 92 -18.04 4.36 10.29
C LYS A 92 -18.71 5.42 11.16
N ILE A 93 -19.14 6.55 10.58
CA ILE A 93 -19.87 7.60 11.33
C ILE A 93 -21.16 7.03 11.89
N LYS A 94 -21.95 6.33 11.07
CA LYS A 94 -23.19 5.67 11.51
C LYS A 94 -22.94 4.66 12.63
N ALA A 95 -21.85 3.89 12.55
CA ALA A 95 -21.48 2.96 13.61
C ALA A 95 -21.11 3.69 14.92
N ILE A 96 -20.43 4.84 14.84
CA ILE A 96 -20.12 5.68 16.01
C ILE A 96 -21.41 6.27 16.60
N GLU A 97 -22.33 6.78 15.78
CA GLU A 97 -23.63 7.28 16.23
C GLU A 97 -24.47 6.18 16.90
N GLY A 98 -24.45 4.96 16.38
CA GLY A 98 -25.09 3.81 16.99
C GLY A 98 -24.59 3.53 18.41
N LYS A 99 -23.27 3.65 18.63
CA LYS A 99 -22.66 3.49 19.97
C LYS A 99 -23.14 4.56 20.95
N TYR A 100 -23.32 5.80 20.47
CA TYR A 100 -23.91 6.86 21.29
C TYR A 100 -25.35 6.53 21.69
N LYS A 101 -26.18 6.10 20.73
CA LYS A 101 -27.58 5.69 20.98
C LYS A 101 -27.68 4.52 21.97
N ASN A 102 -26.74 3.57 21.90
CA ASN A 102 -26.67 2.41 22.79
C ASN A 102 -26.03 2.69 24.16
N LYS A 103 -25.74 3.97 24.49
CA LYS A 103 -25.08 4.39 25.74
C LYS A 103 -23.67 3.81 25.94
N GLU A 104 -22.98 3.40 24.88
CA GLU A 104 -21.59 2.95 24.91
C GLU A 104 -20.60 4.14 24.88
N ILE A 105 -20.70 5.03 25.88
CA ILE A 105 -20.01 6.34 25.89
C ILE A 105 -18.49 6.21 25.72
N ARG A 106 -17.86 5.24 26.41
CA ARG A 106 -16.41 5.02 26.31
C ARG A 106 -15.97 4.62 24.90
N ASN A 107 -16.73 3.75 24.23
CA ASN A 107 -16.43 3.30 22.88
C ASN A 107 -16.65 4.44 21.88
N PHE A 108 -17.71 5.23 22.04
CA PHE A 108 -17.98 6.41 21.23
C PHE A 108 -16.79 7.40 21.23
N TYR A 109 -16.34 7.85 22.41
CA TYR A 109 -15.24 8.82 22.47
C TYR A 109 -13.90 8.25 21.98
N ARG A 110 -13.65 6.95 22.20
CA ARG A 110 -12.47 6.27 21.64
C ARG A 110 -12.47 6.32 20.12
N ASP A 111 -13.59 5.99 19.49
CA ASP A 111 -13.69 5.91 18.04
C ASP A 111 -13.70 7.31 17.39
N VAL A 112 -14.34 8.30 18.03
CA VAL A 112 -14.25 9.72 17.63
C VAL A 112 -12.80 10.21 17.68
N LYS A 113 -12.07 9.87 18.74
CA LYS A 113 -10.65 10.22 18.87
C LYS A 113 -9.81 9.57 17.78
N GLU A 114 -10.07 8.30 17.45
CA GLU A 114 -9.39 7.61 16.34
C GLU A 114 -9.74 8.24 14.99
N MET A 115 -11.00 8.59 14.75
CA MET A 115 -11.44 9.20 13.50
C MET A 115 -10.87 10.62 13.29
N ARG A 116 -10.75 11.42 14.35
CA ARG A 116 -10.08 12.73 14.32
C ARG A 116 -8.56 12.63 14.20
N LYS A 117 -7.98 11.44 14.41
CA LYS A 117 -6.53 11.24 14.36
C LYS A 117 -6.05 11.39 12.90
N GLY A 118 -5.65 12.62 12.58
CA GLY A 118 -5.06 12.96 11.29
C GLY A 118 -3.62 12.50 11.16
N TYR A 119 -2.91 13.08 10.19
CA TYR A 119 -1.48 12.89 10.05
C TYR A 119 -0.75 13.40 11.30
N GLN A 120 0.03 12.51 11.94
CA GLN A 120 0.95 12.89 13.01
C GLN A 120 2.37 12.78 12.46
N ALA A 121 3.05 13.92 12.34
CA ALA A 121 4.45 13.95 11.95
C ALA A 121 5.25 13.11 12.95
N ARG A 122 6.05 12.17 12.43
CA ARG A 122 7.01 11.45 13.27
C ARG A 122 8.19 12.37 13.50
N THR A 123 8.35 12.86 14.73
CA THR A 123 9.56 13.57 15.13
C THR A 123 10.68 12.53 15.26
N VAL A 124 11.42 12.32 14.18
CA VAL A 124 12.64 11.49 14.21
C VAL A 124 13.70 12.32 14.92
N HIS A 125 13.90 12.06 16.21
CA HIS A 125 15.03 12.59 16.93
C HIS A 125 16.21 11.67 16.61
N TYR A 126 17.26 12.19 15.96
CA TYR A 126 18.52 11.49 15.89
C TYR A 126 19.12 11.50 17.29
N LYS A 127 19.07 10.36 17.98
CA LYS A 127 19.85 10.16 19.20
C LYS A 127 21.25 9.73 18.77
N ASN A 128 22.26 10.48 19.20
CA ASN A 128 23.65 9.99 19.26
C ASN A 128 23.70 8.71 20.12
N LYS A 129 24.77 7.91 20.03
CA LYS A 129 24.91 6.63 20.77
C LYS A 129 24.71 6.77 22.29
N GLU A 130 24.89 7.98 22.81
CA GLU A 130 24.75 8.36 24.23
C GLU A 130 23.35 8.91 24.60
N GLY A 131 22.42 9.01 23.65
CA GLY A 131 21.01 9.34 23.93
C GLY A 131 20.72 10.79 24.32
N ARG A 132 21.64 11.74 24.07
CA ARG A 132 21.41 13.17 24.29
C ARG A 132 20.82 13.83 23.03
N LYS A 133 19.97 14.83 23.23
CA LYS A 133 19.33 15.61 22.15
C LYS A 133 20.34 16.48 21.43
#